data_AF-A0A7W4YEV1-F1
#
_entry.id   AF-A0A7W4YEV1-F1
#
_cell.length_a   1.000
_cell.length_b   1.000
_cell.length_c   1.000
_cell.angle_alpha   90.00
_cell.angle_beta   90.00
_cell.angle_gamma   90.00
#
_symmetry.space_group_name_H-M   'P 1'
#
loop_
_entity.id
_entity.type
_entity.pdbx_description
1 polymer ?
#
loop_
_entity_poly.entity_id
_entity_poly.type
_entity_poly.pdbx_seq_one_letter_code
_entity_poly.pdbx_strand_id
1 'polypeptide(L)'
;MAEIPHITISAGFIFAIIDLIIRVIAIIVVPRNRKPSVGIAWLMAIFLIPYVGVIAFLLLGSFRLPAKRMERQQEVTTYINMAVSSVEVEPTHHNDPPWFDSVVALNRTYTAMPLISDNEVVLQGSYEETILAMAAEIDTAEKWVHIEFYILACDHTTRPIFDALDRAVDRGVSVRILLDHIASIRVPGYRKHTLTRLKALANAGAEWHYMLPVRPWRGEYQRPDLRNHRKLLIVDGNSAYLGSQNVVDSTYNKRGNIRRGLHWHDLMVRLEGPAVHAVSAVFITDWYSESGTIIPEDLADFETMPQEARMDCQIVPSGPGYPSENNLRLFLNLLYVAQKSIIITSPYFVPDESMLYAITTATARGVVVELFVSEIGDQAMVYHAQRSYYEALLLAGVRIWMYKSPTILHAKHFTIDDEVAVIGSSNMDMRSFSLNFEVSLMVRSADFVEDLREVQQDYRENSRELTMFEWRKQPLRSTVLDNLARLTAGLQ
;
A
#
# COMPACT_ATOMS: atom_id res chain seq x y z
N MET A 1 21.60 37.94 50.37
CA MET A 1 20.38 37.99 49.51
C MET A 1 20.31 39.42 48.97
N ALA A 2 20.41 39.75 47.69
CA ALA A 2 20.05 39.03 46.47
C ALA A 2 20.94 39.46 45.28
N GLU A 3 21.59 38.49 44.61
CA GLU A 3 22.24 38.65 43.30
C GLU A 3 21.54 37.72 42.30
N ILE A 4 20.45 38.17 41.67
CA ILE A 4 19.69 37.42 40.65
C ILE A 4 19.36 38.21 39.35
N PRO A 5 19.59 39.54 39.17
CA PRO A 5 19.20 40.20 37.90
C PRO A 5 20.08 39.87 36.68
N HIS A 6 21.42 39.89 36.81
CA HIS A 6 22.32 39.90 35.65
C HIS A 6 22.45 38.54 34.93
N ILE A 7 22.42 37.44 35.68
CA ILE A 7 22.49 36.08 35.11
C ILE A 7 21.22 35.77 34.30
N THR A 8 20.06 36.19 34.79
CA THR A 8 18.76 35.94 34.15
C THR A 8 18.61 36.69 32.82
N ILE A 9 19.08 37.95 32.76
CA ILE A 9 19.11 38.76 31.52
C ILE A 9 20.06 38.15 30.48
N SER A 10 21.20 37.61 30.94
CA SER A 10 22.21 36.99 30.06
C SER A 10 21.71 35.67 29.46
N ALA A 11 21.04 34.83 30.26
CA ALA A 11 20.43 33.59 29.80
C ALA A 11 19.30 33.85 28.79
N GLY A 12 18.43 34.83 29.05
CA GLY A 12 17.35 35.21 28.12
C GLY A 12 17.86 35.66 26.75
N PHE A 13 18.95 36.45 26.73
CA PHE A 13 19.59 36.88 25.48
C PHE A 13 20.20 35.71 24.70
N ILE A 14 20.84 34.77 25.39
CA ILE A 14 21.37 33.53 24.76
C ILE A 14 20.23 32.71 24.14
N PHE A 15 19.13 32.51 24.87
CA PHE A 15 17.96 31.79 24.33
C PHE A 15 17.36 32.49 23.11
N ALA A 16 17.29 33.82 23.09
CA ALA A 16 16.81 34.58 21.94
C ALA A 16 17.72 34.45 20.70
N ILE A 17 19.04 34.46 20.90
CA ILE A 17 20.00 34.23 19.80
C ILE A 17 19.86 32.81 19.26
N ILE A 18 19.77 31.80 20.14
CA ILE A 18 19.58 30.40 19.73
C ILE A 18 18.28 30.24 18.93
N ASP A 19 17.18 30.83 19.40
CA ASP A 19 15.90 30.82 18.68
C ASP A 19 16.01 31.48 17.30
N LEU A 20 16.66 32.64 17.20
CA LEU A 20 16.90 33.32 15.92
C LEU A 20 17.71 32.45 14.96
N ILE A 21 18.80 31.83 15.44
CA ILE A 21 19.64 30.92 14.65
C ILE A 21 18.81 29.74 14.16
N ILE A 22 18.01 29.11 15.03
CA ILE A 22 17.12 27.99 14.68
C ILE A 22 16.19 28.40 13.54
N ARG A 23 15.54 29.56 13.61
CA ARG A 23 14.60 30.03 12.60
C ARG A 23 15.27 30.33 11.26
N VAL A 24 16.45 30.97 11.28
CA VAL A 24 17.23 31.25 10.07
C VAL A 24 17.66 29.94 9.39
N ILE A 25 18.17 28.98 10.16
CA ILE A 25 18.53 27.66 9.65
C ILE A 25 17.29 26.95 9.10
N ALA A 26 16.16 27.01 9.79
CA ALA A 26 14.92 26.37 9.37
C ALA A 26 14.45 26.88 7.99
N ILE A 27 14.48 28.20 7.74
CA ILE A 27 14.12 28.78 6.43
C ILE A 27 14.98 28.21 5.29
N ILE A 28 16.26 27.93 5.55
CA ILE A 28 17.19 27.42 4.53
C ILE A 28 17.05 25.91 4.35
N VAL A 29 16.88 25.16 5.44
CA VAL A 29 16.96 23.69 5.45
C VAL A 29 15.61 23.03 5.21
N VAL A 30 14.52 23.55 5.81
CA VAL A 30 13.20 22.91 5.80
C VAL A 30 12.60 22.88 4.39
N PRO A 31 12.62 23.95 3.57
CA PRO A 31 11.98 23.92 2.25
C PRO A 31 12.67 23.03 1.21
N ARG A 32 13.95 22.68 1.40
CA ARG A 32 14.73 21.92 0.41
C ARG A 32 14.06 20.58 0.09
N ASN A 33 13.82 20.33 -1.19
CA ASN A 33 13.26 19.08 -1.73
C ASN A 33 11.95 18.62 -1.07
N ARG A 34 11.11 19.56 -0.64
CA ARG A 34 9.78 19.27 -0.07
C ARG A 34 8.69 19.99 -0.85
N LYS A 35 7.48 19.41 -0.85
CA LYS A 35 6.28 20.10 -1.35
C LYS A 35 6.11 21.41 -0.55
N PRO A 36 5.80 22.55 -1.20
CA PRO A 36 5.70 23.85 -0.52
C PRO A 36 4.80 23.84 0.71
N SER A 37 3.66 23.15 0.63
CA SER A 37 2.71 22.99 1.75
C SER A 37 3.34 22.30 2.97
N VAL A 38 4.10 21.22 2.76
CA VAL A 38 4.82 20.50 3.84
C VAL A 38 5.94 21.34 4.42
N GLY A 39 6.68 22.07 3.56
CA GLY A 39 7.73 22.99 4.00
C GLY A 39 7.17 24.10 4.91
N ILE A 40 6.07 24.74 4.49
CA ILE A 40 5.39 25.77 5.27
C ILE A 40 4.88 25.20 6.60
N ALA A 41 4.28 24.01 6.62
CA ALA A 41 3.79 23.39 7.86
C ALA A 41 4.91 23.20 8.90
N TRP A 42 6.07 22.71 8.47
CA TRP A 42 7.23 22.55 9.36
C TRP A 42 7.83 23.88 9.80
N LEU A 43 7.91 24.86 8.90
CA LEU A 43 8.32 26.22 9.28
C LEU A 43 7.36 26.80 10.32
N MET A 44 6.05 26.67 10.15
CA MET A 44 5.06 27.12 11.13
C MET A 44 5.24 26.43 12.48
N ALA A 45 5.45 25.11 12.51
CA ALA A 45 5.71 24.37 13.75
C ALA A 45 6.96 24.89 14.48
N ILE A 46 8.05 25.12 13.74
CA ILE A 46 9.30 25.67 14.29
C ILE A 46 9.13 27.14 14.70
N PHE A 47 8.34 27.94 14.00
CA PHE A 47 8.16 29.35 14.35
C PHE A 47 7.24 29.56 15.56
N LEU A 48 6.23 28.70 15.73
CA LEU A 48 5.29 28.76 16.85
C LEU A 48 5.85 28.10 18.11
N ILE A 49 6.55 26.97 17.98
CA ILE A 49 7.10 26.21 19.12
C ILE A 49 8.52 25.72 18.77
N PRO A 50 9.54 26.59 18.75
CA PRO A 50 10.86 26.31 18.17
C PRO A 50 11.53 25.01 18.60
N TYR A 51 11.69 24.79 19.89
CA TYR A 51 12.38 23.61 20.39
C TYR A 51 11.61 22.31 20.08
N VAL A 52 10.30 22.30 20.29
CA VAL A 52 9.45 21.14 20.01
C VAL A 52 9.35 20.89 18.51
N GLY A 53 9.19 21.96 17.72
CA GLY A 53 9.10 21.94 16.27
C GLY A 53 10.38 21.42 15.63
N VAL A 54 11.56 21.81 16.12
CA VAL A 54 12.84 21.26 15.65
C VAL A 54 12.96 19.79 16.01
N ILE A 55 12.66 19.39 17.24
CA ILE A 55 12.71 17.97 17.65
C ILE A 55 11.77 17.14 16.78
N ALA A 56 10.53 17.59 16.60
CA ALA A 56 9.55 16.93 15.75
C ALA A 56 10.02 16.88 14.29
N PHE A 57 10.62 17.94 13.76
CA PHE A 57 11.15 17.99 12.40
C PHE A 57 12.32 17.01 12.21
N LEU A 58 13.20 16.87 13.20
CA LEU A 58 14.31 15.92 13.12
C LEU A 58 13.81 14.47 13.19
N LEU A 59 12.71 14.20 13.91
CA LEU A 59 12.12 12.86 14.03
C LEU A 59 11.23 12.47 12.84
N LEU A 60 10.51 13.42 12.24
CA LEU A 60 9.42 13.17 11.28
C LEU A 60 9.53 14.00 9.97
N GLY A 61 10.46 14.94 9.87
CA GLY A 61 10.54 15.90 8.75
C GLY A 61 11.10 15.32 7.45
N SER A 62 11.62 14.09 7.46
CA SER A 62 12.05 13.35 6.27
C SER A 62 11.19 12.10 6.08
N PHE A 63 10.77 11.82 4.85
CA PHE A 63 10.11 10.57 4.46
C PHE A 63 11.09 9.53 3.92
N ARG A 64 12.37 9.89 3.73
CA ARG A 64 13.39 8.97 3.20
C ARG A 64 13.81 7.95 4.26
N LEU A 65 14.10 6.75 3.80
CA LEU A 65 14.71 5.72 4.62
C LEU A 65 16.11 6.15 5.11
N PRO A 66 16.59 5.61 6.25
CA PRO A 66 17.98 5.80 6.67
C PRO A 66 18.96 5.35 5.57
N ALA A 67 20.10 6.05 5.42
CA ALA A 67 21.06 5.83 4.33
C ALA A 67 21.49 4.36 4.19
N LYS A 68 21.80 3.68 5.29
CA LYS A 68 22.17 2.26 5.31
C LYS A 68 21.09 1.35 4.70
N ARG A 69 19.81 1.69 4.86
CA ARG A 69 18.70 0.91 4.30
C ARG A 69 18.50 1.21 2.82
N MET A 70 18.76 2.45 2.39
CA MET A 70 18.79 2.80 0.97
C MET A 70 19.93 2.10 0.23
N GLU A 71 21.12 2.01 0.84
CA GLU A 71 22.26 1.26 0.30
C GLU A 71 21.91 -0.21 0.11
N ARG A 72 21.37 -0.87 1.15
CA ARG A 72 20.89 -2.26 1.05
C ARG A 72 19.86 -2.47 -0.06
N GLN A 73 18.94 -1.53 -0.22
CA GLN A 73 17.93 -1.62 -1.27
C GLN A 73 18.57 -1.51 -2.66
N GLN A 74 19.54 -0.62 -2.86
CA GLN A 74 20.25 -0.46 -4.13
C GLN A 74 21.10 -1.69 -4.49
N GLU A 75 21.76 -2.30 -3.51
CA GLU A 75 22.50 -3.55 -3.69
C GLU A 75 21.59 -4.65 -4.24
N VAL A 76 20.41 -4.81 -3.64
CA VAL A 76 19.45 -5.84 -4.05
C VAL A 76 18.74 -5.49 -5.36
N THR A 77 18.39 -4.22 -5.61
CA THR A 77 17.84 -3.79 -6.90
C THR A 77 18.76 -4.19 -8.05
N THR A 78 20.08 -4.05 -7.89
CA THR A 78 21.02 -4.42 -8.97
C THR A 78 20.99 -5.92 -9.26
N TYR A 79 20.99 -6.74 -8.21
CA TYR A 79 20.94 -8.21 -8.33
C TYR A 79 19.61 -8.70 -8.92
N ILE A 80 18.50 -8.14 -8.42
CA ILE A 80 17.16 -8.44 -8.89
C ILE A 80 16.96 -8.01 -10.33
N ASN A 81 17.44 -6.83 -10.72
CA ASN A 81 17.31 -6.38 -12.11
C ASN A 81 17.98 -7.36 -13.06
N MET A 82 19.12 -7.94 -12.68
CA MET A 82 19.78 -8.96 -13.50
C MET A 82 18.92 -10.23 -13.59
N ALA A 83 18.36 -10.71 -12.47
CA ALA A 83 17.54 -11.92 -12.45
C ALA A 83 16.16 -11.77 -13.14
N VAL A 84 15.52 -10.61 -13.00
CA VAL A 84 14.20 -10.34 -13.58
C VAL A 84 14.32 -9.99 -15.07
N SER A 85 15.39 -9.29 -15.49
CA SER A 85 15.60 -9.00 -16.92
C SER A 85 15.86 -10.25 -17.76
N SER A 86 16.40 -11.32 -17.18
CA SER A 86 16.54 -12.61 -17.88
C SER A 86 15.22 -13.37 -18.09
N VAL A 87 14.14 -12.93 -17.44
CA VAL A 87 12.80 -13.54 -17.53
C VAL A 87 11.83 -12.63 -18.31
N GLU A 88 12.32 -11.53 -18.87
CA GLU A 88 11.53 -10.71 -19.78
C GLU A 88 11.19 -11.54 -21.02
N VAL A 89 9.95 -12.01 -21.08
CA VAL A 89 9.36 -12.60 -22.28
C VAL A 89 8.85 -11.42 -23.12
N GLU A 90 9.22 -11.36 -24.40
CA GLU A 90 8.68 -10.32 -25.27
C GLU A 90 7.14 -10.36 -25.26
N PRO A 91 6.46 -9.20 -25.22
CA PRO A 91 5.01 -9.14 -25.33
C PRO A 91 4.56 -9.89 -26.58
N THR A 92 3.71 -10.91 -26.40
CA THR A 92 3.28 -11.77 -27.52
C THR A 92 2.09 -11.19 -28.28
N HIS A 93 1.52 -10.08 -27.80
CA HIS A 93 0.32 -9.45 -28.36
C HIS A 93 0.63 -8.29 -29.30
N HIS A 94 0.07 -8.33 -30.51
CA HIS A 94 0.27 -7.31 -31.55
C HIS A 94 -0.84 -6.25 -31.62
N ASN A 95 -1.76 -6.21 -30.64
CA ASN A 95 -2.94 -5.33 -30.63
C ASN A 95 -2.97 -4.36 -29.43
N ASP A 96 -1.81 -4.02 -28.87
CA ASP A 96 -1.77 -3.06 -27.78
C ASP A 96 -2.19 -1.65 -28.22
N PRO A 97 -2.94 -0.93 -27.38
CA PRO A 97 -3.25 0.45 -27.70
C PRO A 97 -1.96 1.26 -27.71
N PRO A 98 -1.79 2.25 -28.61
CA PRO A 98 -0.51 2.96 -28.80
C PRO A 98 0.07 3.63 -27.55
N TRP A 99 -0.75 3.84 -26.52
CA TRP A 99 -0.33 4.42 -25.25
C TRP A 99 0.27 3.40 -24.28
N PHE A 100 0.02 2.10 -24.44
CA PHE A 100 0.37 1.07 -23.46
C PHE A 100 1.89 0.94 -23.25
N ASP A 101 2.67 0.91 -24.33
CA ASP A 101 4.14 0.89 -24.26
C ASP A 101 4.71 2.04 -23.41
N SER A 102 4.06 3.21 -23.46
CA SER A 102 4.49 4.37 -22.66
C SER A 102 4.24 4.16 -21.16
N VAL A 103 3.18 3.45 -20.78
CA VAL A 103 2.88 3.06 -19.39
C VAL A 103 3.91 2.04 -18.91
N VAL A 104 4.18 1.02 -19.73
CA VAL A 104 5.16 -0.03 -19.43
C VAL A 104 6.56 0.57 -19.24
N ALA A 105 6.97 1.45 -20.16
CA ALA A 105 8.26 2.14 -20.09
C ALA A 105 8.37 3.05 -18.86
N LEU A 106 7.29 3.74 -18.49
CA LEU A 106 7.22 4.56 -17.28
C LEU A 106 7.48 3.72 -16.03
N ASN A 107 6.76 2.60 -15.90
CA ASN A 107 6.90 1.68 -14.77
C ASN A 107 8.31 1.09 -14.70
N ARG A 108 8.83 0.61 -15.83
CA ARG A 108 10.18 0.04 -15.93
C ARG A 108 11.26 1.06 -15.58
N THR A 109 11.11 2.32 -16.01
CA THR A 109 12.07 3.39 -15.70
C THR A 109 12.23 3.60 -14.18
N TYR A 110 11.14 3.48 -13.42
CA TYR A 110 11.16 3.79 -11.99
C TYR A 110 11.25 2.58 -11.06
N THR A 111 10.95 1.38 -11.55
CA THR A 111 10.96 0.14 -10.75
C THR A 111 11.97 -0.87 -11.23
N ALA A 112 12.44 -0.73 -12.47
CA ALA A 112 13.20 -1.73 -13.23
C ALA A 112 12.46 -3.08 -13.44
N MET A 113 11.16 -3.14 -13.16
CA MET A 113 10.33 -4.31 -13.42
C MET A 113 9.85 -4.33 -14.89
N PRO A 114 10.10 -5.40 -15.65
CA PRO A 114 9.64 -5.54 -17.02
C PRO A 114 8.15 -5.88 -17.07
N LEU A 115 7.56 -5.74 -18.25
CA LEU A 115 6.30 -6.43 -18.58
C LEU A 115 6.64 -7.89 -18.84
N ILE A 116 5.86 -8.79 -18.26
CA ILE A 116 6.10 -10.23 -18.34
C ILE A 116 4.85 -10.88 -18.91
N SER A 117 5.00 -11.64 -19.98
CA SER A 117 3.91 -12.34 -20.68
C SER A 117 3.65 -13.73 -20.07
N ASP A 118 2.66 -14.44 -20.62
CA ASP A 118 2.36 -15.85 -20.33
C ASP A 118 1.99 -16.15 -18.87
N ASN A 119 1.13 -15.30 -18.30
CA ASN A 119 0.62 -15.46 -16.94
C ASN A 119 -0.85 -15.81 -16.91
N GLU A 120 -1.24 -16.46 -15.82
CA GLU A 120 -2.63 -16.66 -15.40
C GLU A 120 -2.90 -15.83 -14.14
N VAL A 121 -3.97 -15.05 -14.16
CA VAL A 121 -4.38 -14.22 -13.02
C VAL A 121 -5.85 -14.50 -12.70
N VAL A 122 -6.12 -15.01 -11.50
CA VAL A 122 -7.47 -15.38 -11.06
C VAL A 122 -7.89 -14.52 -9.88
N LEU A 123 -9.07 -13.91 -9.97
CA LEU A 123 -9.65 -13.10 -8.90
C LEU A 123 -10.17 -13.96 -7.73
N GLN A 124 -9.97 -13.47 -6.50
CA GLN A 124 -10.40 -14.09 -5.25
C GLN A 124 -11.14 -13.04 -4.41
N GLY A 125 -12.47 -13.05 -4.45
CA GLY A 125 -13.33 -12.02 -3.83
C GLY A 125 -13.99 -12.42 -2.51
N SER A 126 -13.94 -13.70 -2.14
CA SER A 126 -14.53 -14.20 -0.90
C SER A 126 -13.49 -14.21 0.22
N TYR A 127 -13.76 -13.51 1.32
CA TYR A 127 -12.76 -13.24 2.36
C TYR A 127 -12.23 -14.53 2.99
N GLU A 128 -13.10 -15.39 3.52
CA GLU A 128 -12.73 -16.63 4.18
C GLU A 128 -12.22 -17.69 3.18
N GLU A 129 -12.80 -17.77 1.98
CA GLU A 129 -12.35 -18.72 0.96
C GLU A 129 -10.93 -18.38 0.47
N THR A 130 -10.58 -17.09 0.36
CA THR A 130 -9.21 -16.68 0.01
C THR A 130 -8.19 -17.11 1.08
N ILE A 131 -8.56 -17.05 2.37
CA ILE A 131 -7.70 -17.54 3.47
C ILE A 131 -7.50 -19.05 3.36
N LEU A 132 -8.55 -19.79 3.02
CA LEU A 132 -8.48 -21.25 2.82
C LEU A 132 -7.68 -21.61 1.57
N ALA A 133 -7.83 -20.86 0.47
CA ALA A 133 -7.07 -21.05 -0.76
C ALA A 133 -5.58 -20.81 -0.54
N MET A 134 -5.21 -19.72 0.16
CA MET A 134 -3.83 -19.47 0.57
C MET A 134 -3.27 -20.60 1.46
N ALA A 135 -4.06 -21.13 2.40
CA ALA A 135 -3.63 -22.26 3.22
C ALA A 135 -3.43 -23.55 2.39
N ALA A 136 -4.31 -23.81 1.43
CA ALA A 136 -4.19 -24.95 0.52
C ALA A 136 -2.95 -24.82 -0.40
N GLU A 137 -2.64 -23.61 -0.87
CA GLU A 137 -1.43 -23.34 -1.65
C GLU A 137 -0.16 -23.60 -0.82
N ILE A 138 -0.13 -23.20 0.44
CA ILE A 138 1.01 -23.49 1.33
C ILE A 138 1.21 -25.01 1.51
N ASP A 139 0.14 -25.80 1.44
CA ASP A 139 0.24 -27.26 1.52
C ASP A 139 0.85 -27.89 0.26
N THR A 140 0.83 -27.21 -0.90
CA THR A 140 1.49 -27.70 -2.12
C THR A 140 2.99 -27.41 -2.15
N ALA A 141 3.50 -26.59 -1.22
CA ALA A 141 4.90 -26.19 -1.20
C ALA A 141 5.86 -27.37 -1.00
N GLU A 142 6.91 -27.40 -1.83
CA GLU A 142 7.99 -28.39 -1.83
C GLU A 142 9.35 -27.81 -1.39
N LYS A 143 9.64 -26.54 -1.73
CA LYS A 143 10.95 -25.91 -1.48
C LYS A 143 10.86 -24.81 -0.43
N TRP A 144 9.99 -23.83 -0.65
CA TRP A 144 9.88 -22.66 0.23
C TRP A 144 8.51 -21.97 0.16
N VAL A 145 8.20 -21.27 1.25
CA VAL A 145 7.00 -20.43 1.38
C VAL A 145 7.39 -19.08 1.95
N HIS A 146 7.07 -18.01 1.21
CA HIS A 146 7.31 -16.64 1.61
C HIS A 146 5.99 -15.93 1.89
N ILE A 147 5.90 -15.32 3.06
CA ILE A 147 4.72 -14.59 3.50
C ILE A 147 5.14 -13.18 3.91
N GLU A 148 4.46 -12.18 3.38
CA GLU A 148 4.65 -10.77 3.75
C GLU A 148 3.29 -10.08 3.85
N PHE A 149 2.90 -9.67 5.05
CA PHE A 149 1.62 -8.98 5.23
C PHE A 149 1.74 -7.77 6.17
N TYR A 150 1.06 -6.69 5.79
CA TYR A 150 0.85 -5.55 6.70
C TYR A 150 0.26 -5.99 8.05
N ILE A 151 -0.80 -6.80 8.01
CA ILE A 151 -1.34 -7.45 9.20
C ILE A 151 -1.35 -8.95 8.99
N LEU A 152 -0.58 -9.64 9.83
CA LEU A 152 -0.58 -11.08 9.99
C LEU A 152 -0.95 -11.39 11.44
N ALA A 153 -2.14 -11.94 11.66
CA ALA A 153 -2.66 -12.28 12.96
C ALA A 153 -3.16 -13.72 12.98
N CYS A 154 -2.82 -14.48 14.02
CA CYS A 154 -3.37 -15.81 14.24
C CYS A 154 -4.65 -15.69 15.08
N ASP A 155 -5.79 -15.94 14.45
CA ASP A 155 -7.11 -15.98 15.08
C ASP A 155 -7.90 -17.19 14.56
N HIS A 156 -9.21 -17.23 14.77
CA HIS A 156 -10.02 -18.37 14.35
C HIS A 156 -10.16 -18.50 12.84
N THR A 157 -10.20 -17.37 12.11
CA THR A 157 -10.37 -17.31 10.67
C THR A 157 -9.06 -17.63 9.97
N THR A 158 -7.94 -17.14 10.49
CA THR A 158 -6.62 -17.28 9.87
C THR A 158 -5.82 -18.50 10.32
N ARG A 159 -6.30 -19.23 11.34
CA ARG A 159 -5.66 -20.46 11.84
C ARG A 159 -5.26 -21.44 10.72
N PRO A 160 -6.08 -21.69 9.67
CA PRO A 160 -5.71 -22.60 8.58
C PRO A 160 -4.36 -22.27 7.94
N ILE A 161 -4.02 -20.98 7.76
CA ILE A 161 -2.72 -20.56 7.20
C ILE A 161 -1.59 -20.97 8.14
N PHE A 162 -1.70 -20.70 9.44
CA PHE A 162 -0.65 -21.06 10.39
C PHE A 162 -0.50 -22.57 10.55
N ASP A 163 -1.60 -23.32 10.46
CA ASP A 163 -1.56 -24.78 10.50
C ASP A 163 -0.93 -25.36 9.21
N ALA A 164 -1.13 -24.72 8.06
CA ALA A 164 -0.43 -25.07 6.82
C ALA A 164 1.08 -24.77 6.90
N LEU A 165 1.46 -23.64 7.51
CA LEU A 165 2.87 -23.31 7.73
C LEU A 165 3.58 -24.31 8.64
N ASP A 166 2.92 -24.77 9.72
CA ASP A 166 3.46 -25.87 10.54
C ASP A 166 3.72 -27.11 9.67
N ARG A 167 2.74 -27.52 8.87
CA ARG A 167 2.88 -28.70 7.99
C ARG A 167 3.99 -28.50 6.97
N ALA A 168 4.17 -27.30 6.42
CA ALA A 168 5.25 -27.00 5.50
C ALA A 168 6.63 -27.17 6.18
N VAL A 169 6.80 -26.60 7.38
CA VAL A 169 8.03 -26.78 8.17
C VAL A 169 8.29 -28.26 8.50
N ASP A 170 7.25 -29.01 8.88
CA ASP A 170 7.36 -30.46 9.15
C ASP A 170 7.80 -31.27 7.91
N ARG A 171 7.43 -30.81 6.70
CA ARG A 171 7.90 -31.39 5.43
C ARG A 171 9.33 -30.97 5.05
N GLY A 172 9.96 -30.06 5.80
CA GLY A 172 11.28 -29.52 5.51
C GLY A 172 11.29 -28.32 4.54
N VAL A 173 10.12 -27.73 4.27
CA VAL A 173 9.97 -26.53 3.44
C VAL A 173 10.52 -25.32 4.18
N SER A 174 11.32 -24.49 3.49
CA SER A 174 11.83 -23.24 4.08
C SER A 174 10.73 -22.19 4.20
N VAL A 175 10.33 -21.85 5.42
CA VAL A 175 9.25 -20.87 5.67
C VAL A 175 9.81 -19.54 6.15
N ARG A 176 9.51 -18.46 5.44
CA ARG A 176 9.98 -17.09 5.75
C ARG A 176 8.81 -16.12 5.87
N ILE A 177 8.74 -15.43 7.00
CA ILE A 177 7.58 -14.61 7.37
C ILE A 177 7.98 -13.17 7.68
N LEU A 178 7.35 -12.22 7.00
CA LEU A 178 7.43 -10.78 7.24
C LEU A 178 6.07 -10.24 7.68
N LEU A 179 6.07 -9.45 8.75
CA LEU A 179 4.87 -8.74 9.21
C LEU A 179 5.19 -7.33 9.68
N ASP A 180 4.32 -6.35 9.39
CA ASP A 180 4.54 -4.98 9.87
C ASP A 180 4.48 -4.92 11.39
N HIS A 181 5.51 -4.31 12.00
CA HIS A 181 5.62 -4.26 13.45
C HIS A 181 4.44 -3.55 14.12
N ILE A 182 4.14 -2.32 13.72
CA ILE A 182 3.17 -1.47 14.42
C ILE A 182 1.74 -1.95 14.16
N ALA A 183 1.45 -2.35 12.93
CA ALA A 183 0.11 -2.80 12.57
C ALA A 183 -0.25 -4.11 13.28
N SER A 184 0.67 -5.08 13.27
CA SER A 184 0.42 -6.40 13.85
C SER A 184 0.29 -6.36 15.37
N ILE A 185 1.14 -5.61 16.09
CA ILE A 185 1.06 -5.54 17.56
C ILE A 185 -0.22 -4.88 18.10
N ARG A 186 -0.91 -4.10 17.25
CA ARG A 186 -2.18 -3.43 17.60
C ARG A 186 -3.39 -4.36 17.48
N VAL A 187 -3.23 -5.53 16.85
CA VAL A 187 -4.33 -6.50 16.74
C VAL A 187 -4.64 -7.11 18.12
N PRO A 188 -5.92 -7.09 18.56
CA PRO A 188 -6.31 -7.72 19.81
C PRO A 188 -5.91 -9.19 19.87
N GLY A 189 -5.27 -9.60 20.96
CA GLY A 189 -4.81 -10.99 21.13
C GLY A 189 -3.43 -11.29 20.53
N TYR A 190 -2.77 -10.33 19.87
CA TYR A 190 -1.45 -10.51 19.22
C TYR A 190 -0.44 -11.30 20.06
N ARG A 191 -0.22 -10.89 21.32
CA ARG A 191 0.78 -11.55 22.18
C ARG A 191 0.43 -13.00 22.51
N LYS A 192 -0.86 -13.29 22.71
CA LYS A 192 -1.34 -14.59 23.17
C LYS A 192 -1.40 -15.60 22.02
N HIS A 193 -1.81 -15.14 20.84
CA HIS A 193 -2.06 -16.00 19.69
C HIS A 193 -0.94 -15.87 18.66
N THR A 194 -0.87 -14.74 17.94
CA THR A 194 0.09 -14.52 16.85
C THR A 194 1.54 -14.70 17.28
N LEU A 195 2.01 -13.98 18.31
CA LEU A 195 3.42 -14.03 18.73
C LEU A 195 3.80 -15.40 19.28
N THR A 196 2.89 -16.07 19.98
CA THR A 196 3.09 -17.45 20.44
C THR A 196 3.27 -18.39 19.25
N ARG A 197 2.42 -18.24 18.23
CA ARG A 197 2.46 -19.06 17.02
C ARG A 197 3.74 -18.84 16.20
N LEU A 198 4.15 -17.58 16.00
CA LEU A 198 5.41 -17.24 15.33
C LEU A 198 6.64 -17.80 16.06
N LYS A 199 6.65 -17.78 17.39
CA LYS A 199 7.73 -18.39 18.18
C LYS A 199 7.75 -19.91 18.06
N ALA A 200 6.57 -20.56 18.02
CA ALA A 200 6.49 -22.00 17.83
C ALA A 200 7.02 -22.41 16.45
N LEU A 201 6.59 -21.72 15.39
CA LEU A 201 7.12 -21.89 14.03
C LEU A 201 8.64 -21.66 13.98
N ALA A 202 9.14 -20.62 14.66
CA ALA A 202 10.57 -20.36 14.72
C ALA A 202 11.37 -21.48 15.41
N ASN A 203 10.81 -22.06 16.48
CA ASN A 203 11.43 -23.21 17.14
C ASN A 203 11.39 -24.49 16.28
N ALA A 204 10.45 -24.58 15.33
CA ALA A 204 10.33 -25.69 14.39
C ALA A 204 11.24 -25.53 13.15
N GLY A 205 11.75 -24.32 12.88
CA GLY A 205 12.69 -24.06 11.79
C GLY A 205 12.32 -22.91 10.85
N ALA A 206 11.15 -22.29 11.02
CA ALA A 206 10.78 -21.11 10.23
C ALA A 206 11.57 -19.86 10.65
N GLU A 207 11.69 -18.89 9.75
CA GLU A 207 12.28 -17.59 10.04
C GLU A 207 11.21 -16.50 9.98
N TRP A 208 11.25 -15.54 10.90
CA TRP A 208 10.36 -14.39 10.83
C TRP A 208 11.00 -13.09 11.29
N HIS A 209 10.67 -12.00 10.61
CA HIS A 209 11.14 -10.65 10.93
C HIS A 209 10.00 -9.65 10.92
N TYR A 210 10.13 -8.63 11.76
CA TYR A 210 9.26 -7.47 11.66
C TYR A 210 9.72 -6.56 10.54
N MET A 211 8.76 -6.05 9.77
CA MET A 211 8.99 -4.97 8.83
C MET A 211 8.94 -3.61 9.53
N LEU A 212 9.90 -2.75 9.20
CA LEU A 212 10.07 -1.40 9.73
C LEU A 212 9.92 -1.35 11.26
N PRO A 213 10.74 -2.11 12.01
CA PRO A 213 10.57 -2.25 13.44
C PRO A 213 10.84 -0.95 14.19
N VAL A 214 9.85 -0.50 14.96
CA VAL A 214 10.02 0.59 15.94
C VAL A 214 10.27 0.02 17.34
N ARG A 215 11.55 -0.23 17.67
CA ARG A 215 12.02 -0.78 18.96
C ARG A 215 13.31 -0.03 19.41
N PRO A 216 13.22 1.26 19.78
CA PRO A 216 14.41 2.09 20.06
C PRO A 216 15.32 1.50 21.15
N TRP A 217 14.75 0.79 22.14
CA TRP A 217 15.51 0.09 23.18
C TRP A 217 16.36 -1.10 22.67
N ARG A 218 16.16 -1.53 21.42
CA ARG A 218 16.97 -2.55 20.72
C ARG A 218 17.86 -1.96 19.62
N GLY A 219 17.94 -0.63 19.51
CA GLY A 219 18.67 0.04 18.44
C GLY A 219 17.97 0.01 17.07
N GLU A 220 16.71 -0.39 17.03
CA GLU A 220 15.90 -0.44 15.81
C GLU A 220 14.88 0.71 15.83
N TYR A 221 15.07 1.70 14.98
CA TYR A 221 14.16 2.84 14.91
C TYR A 221 13.97 3.32 13.48
N GLN A 222 12.71 3.31 13.08
CA GLN A 222 12.21 3.82 11.82
C GLN A 222 11.09 4.80 12.16
N ARG A 223 10.84 5.74 11.25
CA ARG A 223 9.73 6.69 11.40
C ARG A 223 8.42 5.89 11.56
N PRO A 224 7.65 6.04 12.66
CA PRO A 224 6.53 5.14 12.97
C PRO A 224 5.40 5.11 11.94
N ASP A 225 5.26 6.17 11.17
CA ASP A 225 4.28 6.34 10.10
C ASP A 225 4.80 5.87 8.73
N LEU A 226 6.04 5.41 8.59
CA LEU A 226 6.43 4.59 7.43
C LEU A 226 6.07 3.14 7.74
N ARG A 227 5.23 2.50 6.92
CA ARG A 227 4.75 1.13 7.15
C ARG A 227 4.87 0.31 5.86
N ASN A 228 5.04 -1.00 5.97
CA ASN A 228 4.99 -1.87 4.79
C ASN A 228 3.58 -2.41 4.65
N HIS A 229 2.88 -1.95 3.62
CA HIS A 229 1.49 -2.21 3.39
C HIS A 229 1.26 -3.28 2.31
N ARG A 230 2.29 -4.01 1.88
CA ARG A 230 2.18 -5.14 0.95
C ARG A 230 1.51 -6.35 1.59
N LYS A 231 0.94 -7.21 0.75
CA LYS A 231 0.29 -8.49 1.08
C LYS A 231 0.69 -9.49 0.01
N LEU A 232 1.66 -10.34 0.32
CA LEU A 232 2.26 -11.31 -0.58
C LEU A 232 2.28 -12.68 0.12
N LEU A 233 1.83 -13.70 -0.60
CA LEU A 233 2.17 -15.09 -0.33
C LEU A 233 2.81 -15.62 -1.61
N ILE A 234 3.93 -16.30 -1.52
CA ILE A 234 4.62 -16.89 -2.66
C ILE A 234 4.99 -18.33 -2.30
N VAL A 235 4.68 -19.27 -3.18
CA VAL A 235 4.94 -20.71 -2.99
C VAL A 235 5.82 -21.21 -4.13
N ASP A 236 7.02 -21.65 -3.78
CA ASP A 236 8.03 -22.24 -4.69
C ASP A 236 8.37 -21.42 -5.95
N GLY A 237 7.94 -20.16 -6.03
CA GLY A 237 8.05 -19.29 -7.21
C GLY A 237 7.12 -19.68 -8.35
N ASN A 238 6.22 -20.64 -8.13
CA ASN A 238 5.25 -21.11 -9.11
C ASN A 238 3.94 -20.31 -9.04
N SER A 239 3.54 -19.94 -7.83
CA SER A 239 2.32 -19.18 -7.57
C SER A 239 2.54 -18.08 -6.55
N ALA A 240 1.78 -16.99 -6.68
CA ALA A 240 1.74 -15.90 -5.73
C ALA A 240 0.33 -15.37 -5.50
N TYR A 241 0.05 -14.93 -4.28
CA TYR A 241 -1.13 -14.15 -3.96
C TYR A 241 -0.74 -12.71 -3.65
N LEU A 242 -1.49 -11.77 -4.21
CA LEU A 242 -1.37 -10.36 -3.86
C LEU A 242 -2.70 -9.61 -3.98
N GLY A 243 -2.81 -8.47 -3.32
CA GLY A 243 -4.04 -7.67 -3.34
C GLY A 243 -4.24 -6.88 -2.06
N SER A 244 -5.50 -6.77 -1.65
CA SER A 244 -5.93 -5.85 -0.59
C SER A 244 -6.10 -6.49 0.78
N GLN A 245 -6.36 -7.82 0.82
CA GLN A 245 -6.72 -8.56 2.01
C GLN A 245 -5.52 -8.77 2.95
N ASN A 246 -5.72 -8.54 4.24
CA ASN A 246 -4.76 -8.92 5.28
C ASN A 246 -5.10 -10.30 5.86
N VAL A 247 -4.13 -10.95 6.48
CA VAL A 247 -4.37 -12.20 7.22
C VAL A 247 -4.80 -11.84 8.65
N VAL A 248 -6.09 -11.55 8.79
CA VAL A 248 -6.79 -11.33 10.06
C VAL A 248 -8.27 -11.61 9.84
N ASP A 249 -9.03 -11.88 10.90
CA ASP A 249 -10.49 -11.90 10.83
C ASP A 249 -11.07 -10.63 10.15
N SER A 250 -12.15 -10.77 9.38
CA SER A 250 -12.77 -9.67 8.62
C SER A 250 -13.29 -8.53 9.50
N THR A 251 -13.51 -8.77 10.80
CA THR A 251 -13.84 -7.71 11.79
C THR A 251 -12.61 -7.01 12.38
N TYR A 252 -11.40 -7.45 12.01
CA TYR A 252 -10.11 -7.02 12.57
C TYR A 252 -9.92 -7.37 14.05
N ASN A 253 -10.76 -8.27 14.57
CA ASN A 253 -10.89 -8.58 16.00
C ASN A 253 -11.15 -7.34 16.88
N LYS A 254 -11.57 -6.21 16.28
CA LYS A 254 -11.84 -4.98 17.02
C LYS A 254 -13.23 -5.04 17.64
N ARG A 255 -13.32 -4.87 18.96
CA ARG A 255 -14.61 -4.87 19.70
C ARG A 255 -15.65 -3.92 19.10
N GLY A 256 -15.22 -2.76 18.61
CA GLY A 256 -16.10 -1.78 17.96
C GLY A 256 -16.65 -2.27 16.62
N ASN A 257 -15.84 -2.97 15.82
CA ASN A 257 -16.23 -3.54 14.55
C ASN A 257 -17.22 -4.69 14.76
N ILE A 258 -16.88 -5.63 15.65
CA ILE A 258 -17.75 -6.76 16.02
C ILE A 258 -19.12 -6.26 16.51
N ARG A 259 -19.15 -5.26 17.40
CA ARG A 259 -20.42 -4.70 17.91
C ARG A 259 -21.28 -4.07 16.81
N ARG A 260 -20.65 -3.49 15.80
CA ARG A 260 -21.30 -2.84 14.66
C ARG A 260 -21.64 -3.82 13.53
N GLY A 261 -21.19 -5.07 13.61
CA GLY A 261 -21.25 -6.02 12.50
C GLY A 261 -20.41 -5.60 11.29
N LEU A 262 -19.31 -4.86 11.51
CA LEU A 262 -18.43 -4.45 10.41
C LEU A 262 -17.56 -5.61 9.95
N HIS A 263 -17.61 -5.88 8.66
CA HIS A 263 -16.72 -6.82 7.97
C HIS A 263 -16.06 -6.11 6.81
N TRP A 264 -14.80 -6.44 6.56
CA TRP A 264 -14.08 -5.95 5.38
C TRP A 264 -14.37 -6.88 4.20
N HIS A 265 -14.57 -6.26 3.04
CA HIS A 265 -14.70 -6.95 1.77
C HIS A 265 -13.50 -6.55 0.90
N ASP A 266 -12.60 -7.50 0.71
CA ASP A 266 -11.33 -7.33 0.02
C ASP A 266 -11.33 -8.14 -1.28
N LEU A 267 -10.36 -7.84 -2.13
CA LEU A 267 -10.09 -8.57 -3.36
C LEU A 267 -8.59 -8.93 -3.42
N MET A 268 -8.32 -10.19 -3.72
CA MET A 268 -6.98 -10.73 -3.96
C MET A 268 -6.91 -11.32 -5.38
N VAL A 269 -5.71 -11.50 -5.88
CA VAL A 269 -5.43 -12.33 -7.06
C VAL A 269 -4.53 -13.49 -6.66
N ARG A 270 -4.75 -14.63 -7.31
CA ARG A 270 -3.78 -15.71 -7.45
C ARG A 270 -3.13 -15.55 -8.81
N LEU A 271 -1.81 -15.43 -8.83
CA LEU A 271 -0.96 -15.26 -10.00
C LEU A 271 -0.14 -16.54 -10.17
N GLU A 272 -0.16 -17.08 -11.38
CA GLU A 272 0.75 -18.14 -11.83
C GLU A 272 1.45 -17.72 -13.12
N GLY A 273 2.67 -18.23 -13.31
CA GLY A 273 3.50 -17.92 -14.46
C GLY A 273 4.69 -17.01 -14.14
N PRO A 274 5.44 -16.57 -15.16
CA PRO A 274 6.75 -15.96 -14.96
C PRO A 274 6.73 -14.65 -14.16
N ALA A 275 5.60 -13.94 -14.09
CA ALA A 275 5.46 -12.72 -13.30
C ALA A 275 5.55 -12.95 -11.79
N VAL A 276 5.38 -14.20 -11.31
CA VAL A 276 5.65 -14.56 -9.92
C VAL A 276 7.09 -14.20 -9.52
N HIS A 277 8.05 -14.24 -10.45
CA HIS A 277 9.44 -13.88 -10.16
C HIS A 277 9.59 -12.40 -9.80
N ALA A 278 8.81 -11.52 -10.44
CA ALA A 278 8.81 -10.11 -10.09
C ALA A 278 8.18 -9.88 -8.70
N VAL A 279 7.24 -10.74 -8.27
CA VAL A 279 6.71 -10.74 -6.90
C VAL A 279 7.77 -11.25 -5.90
N SER A 280 8.46 -12.34 -6.21
CA SER A 280 9.57 -12.88 -5.41
C SER A 280 10.69 -11.86 -5.22
N ALA A 281 11.03 -11.12 -6.26
CA ALA A 281 11.99 -10.02 -6.20
C ALA A 281 11.58 -8.94 -5.17
N VAL A 282 10.30 -8.55 -5.13
CA VAL A 282 9.80 -7.60 -4.13
C VAL A 282 10.00 -8.16 -2.72
N PHE A 283 9.62 -9.42 -2.48
CA PHE A 283 9.80 -10.08 -1.18
C PHE A 283 11.28 -10.16 -0.78
N ILE A 284 12.17 -10.62 -1.67
CA ILE A 284 13.60 -10.76 -1.40
C ILE A 284 14.23 -9.42 -1.02
N THR A 285 13.80 -8.32 -1.67
CA THR A 285 14.23 -6.96 -1.33
C THR A 285 13.87 -6.58 0.09
N ASP A 286 12.64 -6.88 0.50
CA ASP A 286 12.16 -6.57 1.84
C ASP A 286 12.78 -7.51 2.89
N TRP A 287 12.93 -8.78 2.55
CA TRP A 287 13.62 -9.76 3.38
C TRP A 287 15.04 -9.32 3.67
N TYR A 288 15.85 -9.02 2.65
CA TYR A 288 17.22 -8.54 2.84
C TYR A 288 17.28 -7.25 3.66
N SER A 289 16.31 -6.35 3.48
CA SER A 289 16.24 -5.11 4.23
C SER A 289 16.12 -5.35 5.74
N GLU A 290 15.38 -6.38 6.16
CA GLU A 290 15.10 -6.69 7.57
C GLU A 290 16.01 -7.76 8.17
N SER A 291 16.38 -8.79 7.41
CA SER A 291 17.24 -9.90 7.87
C SER A 291 18.73 -9.61 7.67
N GLY A 292 19.08 -8.86 6.62
CA GLY A 292 20.47 -8.70 6.15
C GLY A 292 21.00 -9.91 5.37
N THR A 293 20.17 -10.89 5.06
CA THR A 293 20.52 -12.11 4.33
C THR A 293 19.92 -12.07 2.93
N ILE A 294 20.76 -12.26 1.91
CA ILE A 294 20.31 -12.44 0.52
C ILE A 294 19.93 -13.91 0.36
N ILE A 295 18.88 -14.19 -0.41
CA ILE A 295 18.47 -15.55 -0.75
C ILE A 295 18.54 -15.73 -2.26
N PRO A 296 19.73 -16.05 -2.83
CA PRO A 296 19.94 -16.15 -4.27
C PRO A 296 19.20 -17.33 -4.91
N GLU A 297 19.04 -18.41 -4.14
CA GLU A 297 18.48 -19.70 -4.57
C GLU A 297 17.00 -19.56 -4.99
N ASP A 298 16.28 -18.63 -4.37
CA ASP A 298 14.87 -18.31 -4.65
C ASP A 298 14.68 -17.62 -6.01
N LEU A 299 15.74 -17.36 -6.78
CA LEU A 299 15.70 -16.76 -8.12
C LEU A 299 16.23 -17.70 -9.22
N ALA A 300 16.78 -18.88 -8.88
CA ALA A 300 17.59 -19.68 -9.80
C ALA A 300 16.89 -20.90 -10.43
N ASP A 301 15.79 -21.40 -9.85
CA ASP A 301 15.20 -22.69 -10.20
C ASP A 301 13.77 -22.56 -10.72
N PHE A 302 13.53 -22.31 -12.02
CA PHE A 302 12.16 -22.27 -12.54
C PHE A 302 12.00 -22.98 -13.88
N GLU A 303 11.11 -23.97 -13.90
CA GLU A 303 10.62 -24.59 -15.12
C GLU A 303 9.51 -23.70 -15.69
N THR A 304 9.69 -23.23 -16.92
CA THR A 304 8.63 -22.56 -17.67
C THR A 304 7.48 -23.54 -17.86
N MET A 305 6.37 -23.33 -17.16
CA MET A 305 5.14 -24.08 -17.40
C MET A 305 4.61 -23.71 -18.79
N PRO A 306 4.40 -24.66 -19.71
CA PRO A 306 3.74 -24.37 -20.97
C PRO A 306 2.24 -24.24 -20.69
N GLN A 307 1.68 -23.03 -20.80
CA GLN A 307 0.24 -22.86 -20.65
C GLN A 307 -0.34 -21.82 -21.62
N GLU A 308 -1.60 -22.04 -22.00
CA GLU A 308 -2.35 -21.25 -22.98
C GLU A 308 -2.84 -19.90 -22.43
N ALA A 309 -2.47 -19.53 -21.20
CA ALA A 309 -2.85 -18.28 -20.54
C ALA A 309 -1.94 -17.12 -21.00
N ARG A 310 -2.54 -16.06 -21.54
CA ARG A 310 -1.82 -14.99 -22.27
C ARG A 310 -2.02 -13.61 -21.63
N MET A 311 -1.91 -13.48 -20.31
CA MET A 311 -2.01 -12.17 -19.66
C MET A 311 -0.63 -11.53 -19.50
N ASP A 312 -0.49 -10.29 -19.97
CA ASP A 312 0.73 -9.52 -19.76
C ASP A 312 0.63 -8.79 -18.43
N CYS A 313 1.60 -9.05 -17.56
CA CYS A 313 1.62 -8.61 -16.18
C CYS A 313 2.85 -7.76 -15.88
N GLN A 314 2.67 -6.66 -15.17
CA GLN A 314 3.77 -5.87 -14.65
C GLN A 314 3.58 -5.60 -13.16
N ILE A 315 4.54 -6.03 -12.36
CA ILE A 315 4.60 -5.74 -10.93
C ILE A 315 5.19 -4.34 -10.73
N VAL A 316 4.48 -3.50 -9.98
CA VAL A 316 4.85 -2.11 -9.73
C VAL A 316 4.97 -1.90 -8.22
N PRO A 317 6.16 -2.15 -7.64
CA PRO A 317 6.41 -1.82 -6.24
C PRO A 317 6.56 -0.30 -6.05
N SER A 318 6.10 0.20 -4.90
CA SER A 318 6.32 1.58 -4.50
C SER A 318 6.60 1.73 -3.02
N GLY A 319 6.92 2.96 -2.62
CA GLY A 319 7.10 3.37 -1.22
C GLY A 319 8.35 4.21 -1.00
N PRO A 320 8.74 4.45 0.26
CA PRO A 320 9.89 5.29 0.63
C PRO A 320 11.23 4.88 0.03
N GLY A 321 11.34 3.62 -0.41
CA GLY A 321 12.50 3.11 -1.15
C GLY A 321 12.57 3.54 -2.62
N TYR A 322 11.47 4.04 -3.17
CA TYR A 322 11.35 4.52 -4.54
C TYR A 322 11.12 6.04 -4.52
N PRO A 323 12.13 6.86 -4.85
CA PRO A 323 12.06 8.31 -4.64
C PRO A 323 11.08 9.05 -5.56
N SER A 324 10.53 8.38 -6.57
CA SER A 324 9.80 9.01 -7.67
C SER A 324 8.27 8.89 -7.58
N GLU A 325 7.72 8.47 -6.43
CA GLU A 325 6.25 8.29 -6.23
C GLU A 325 5.63 7.41 -7.35
N ASN A 326 6.30 6.31 -7.70
CA ASN A 326 6.04 5.51 -8.92
C ASN A 326 4.57 5.12 -9.11
N ASN A 327 3.92 4.75 -8.01
CA ASN A 327 2.53 4.32 -8.01
C ASN A 327 1.55 5.46 -8.33
N LEU A 328 1.80 6.67 -7.80
CA LEU A 328 1.05 7.87 -8.22
C LEU A 328 1.25 8.14 -9.71
N ARG A 329 2.49 8.00 -10.23
CA ARG A 329 2.77 8.21 -11.66
C ARG A 329 2.06 7.21 -12.56
N LEU A 330 2.01 5.94 -12.17
CA LEU A 330 1.23 4.90 -12.87
C LEU A 330 -0.24 5.32 -12.97
N PHE A 331 -0.88 5.60 -11.83
CA PHE A 331 -2.28 5.99 -11.80
C PHE A 331 -2.55 7.26 -12.62
N LEU A 332 -1.72 8.29 -12.49
CA LEU A 332 -1.87 9.52 -13.26
C LEU A 332 -1.76 9.26 -14.78
N ASN A 333 -0.77 8.48 -15.20
CA ASN A 333 -0.59 8.19 -16.63
C ASN A 333 -1.81 7.47 -17.18
N LEU A 334 -2.28 6.42 -16.49
CA LEU A 334 -3.48 5.67 -16.86
C LEU A 334 -4.74 6.56 -16.93
N LEU A 335 -4.94 7.47 -15.98
CA LEU A 335 -6.05 8.42 -16.01
C LEU A 335 -5.98 9.40 -17.20
N TYR A 336 -4.78 9.79 -17.62
CA TYR A 336 -4.60 10.67 -18.78
C TYR A 336 -4.80 9.96 -20.11
N VAL A 337 -4.43 8.68 -20.22
CA VAL A 337 -4.56 7.90 -21.46
C VAL A 337 -5.92 7.25 -21.65
N ALA A 338 -6.75 7.15 -20.60
CA ALA A 338 -8.11 6.61 -20.68
C ALA A 338 -8.98 7.33 -21.72
N GLN A 339 -9.69 6.54 -22.55
CA GLN A 339 -10.47 7.03 -23.69
C GLN A 339 -11.98 6.92 -23.50
N LYS A 340 -12.46 5.90 -22.77
CA LYS A 340 -13.89 5.57 -22.62
C LYS A 340 -14.35 5.61 -21.17
N SER A 341 -13.67 4.88 -20.29
CA SER A 341 -14.12 4.70 -18.91
C SER A 341 -12.98 4.47 -17.92
N ILE A 342 -13.15 4.99 -16.71
CA ILE A 342 -12.31 4.77 -15.55
C ILE A 342 -13.20 4.27 -14.42
N ILE A 343 -12.91 3.09 -13.86
CA ILE A 343 -13.57 2.64 -12.64
C ILE A 343 -12.54 2.43 -11.54
N ILE A 344 -12.73 3.15 -10.44
CA ILE A 344 -11.88 3.17 -9.25
C ILE A 344 -12.62 2.51 -8.10
N THR A 345 -11.98 1.57 -7.41
CA THR A 345 -12.42 1.08 -6.11
C THR A 345 -11.32 1.30 -5.08
N SER A 346 -11.61 2.07 -4.04
CA SER A 346 -10.64 2.32 -2.96
C SER A 346 -11.36 2.59 -1.64
N PRO A 347 -10.98 1.95 -0.52
CA PRO A 347 -11.61 2.18 0.79
C PRO A 347 -11.42 3.62 1.28
N TYR A 348 -10.30 4.23 0.88
CA TYR A 348 -9.85 5.53 1.35
C TYR A 348 -9.42 6.35 0.14
N PHE A 349 -10.36 7.10 -0.42
CA PHE A 349 -10.10 7.94 -1.58
C PHE A 349 -9.73 9.37 -1.14
N VAL A 350 -8.45 9.61 -0.90
CA VAL A 350 -7.92 10.91 -0.46
C VAL A 350 -6.86 11.40 -1.46
N PRO A 351 -7.28 11.75 -2.69
CA PRO A 351 -6.37 12.03 -3.79
C PRO A 351 -5.52 13.28 -3.49
N ASP A 352 -4.31 13.29 -4.04
CA ASP A 352 -3.55 14.53 -4.12
C ASP A 352 -4.11 15.46 -5.21
N GLU A 353 -3.58 16.68 -5.29
CA GLU A 353 -4.06 17.68 -6.26
C GLU A 353 -3.90 17.21 -7.71
N SER A 354 -2.84 16.44 -8.01
CA SER A 354 -2.58 15.95 -9.36
C SER A 354 -3.58 14.87 -9.77
N MET A 355 -3.90 13.96 -8.85
CA MET A 355 -4.89 12.89 -9.05
C MET A 355 -6.30 13.47 -9.22
N LEU A 356 -6.68 14.41 -8.35
CA LEU A 356 -7.96 15.10 -8.48
C LEU A 356 -8.07 15.80 -9.84
N TYR A 357 -7.02 16.51 -10.25
CA TYR A 357 -6.98 17.20 -11.55
C TYR A 357 -7.04 16.23 -12.73
N ALA A 358 -6.36 15.09 -12.66
CA ALA A 358 -6.41 14.07 -13.71
C ALA A 358 -7.83 13.49 -13.88
N ILE A 359 -8.53 13.21 -12.77
CA ILE A 359 -9.91 12.70 -12.78
C ILE A 359 -10.89 13.73 -13.33
N THR A 360 -10.82 14.98 -12.87
CA THR A 360 -11.70 16.04 -13.38
C THR A 360 -11.38 16.40 -14.84
N THR A 361 -10.13 16.25 -15.27
CA THR A 361 -9.76 16.36 -16.68
C THR A 361 -10.35 15.20 -17.49
N ALA A 362 -10.30 13.96 -17.00
CA ALA A 362 -10.86 12.81 -17.71
C ALA A 362 -12.37 12.93 -17.92
N THR A 363 -13.12 13.30 -16.88
CA THR A 363 -14.55 13.61 -17.01
C THR A 363 -14.81 14.74 -18.01
N ALA A 364 -14.01 15.80 -18.01
CA ALA A 364 -14.13 16.89 -18.99
C ALA A 364 -13.82 16.45 -20.43
N ARG A 365 -13.02 15.39 -20.64
CA ARG A 365 -12.81 14.76 -21.95
C ARG A 365 -13.98 13.88 -22.41
N GLY A 366 -14.99 13.69 -21.56
CA GLY A 366 -16.13 12.80 -21.82
C GLY A 366 -15.91 11.35 -21.39
N VAL A 367 -14.84 11.06 -20.66
CA VAL A 367 -14.58 9.73 -20.08
C VAL A 367 -15.53 9.49 -18.92
N VAL A 368 -16.20 8.34 -18.89
CA VAL A 368 -17.08 7.95 -17.78
C VAL A 368 -16.20 7.59 -16.58
N VAL A 369 -16.40 8.24 -15.44
CA VAL A 369 -15.63 7.95 -14.23
C VAL A 369 -16.56 7.49 -13.11
N GLU A 370 -16.29 6.31 -12.57
CA GLU A 370 -16.98 5.75 -11.41
C GLU A 370 -16.01 5.55 -10.24
N LEU A 371 -16.46 5.90 -9.03
CA LEU A 371 -15.72 5.74 -7.79
C LEU A 371 -16.54 4.92 -6.78
N PHE A 372 -16.04 3.76 -6.40
CA PHE A 372 -16.60 2.90 -5.37
C PHE A 372 -15.90 3.13 -4.04
N VAL A 373 -16.70 3.45 -3.02
CA VAL A 373 -16.30 3.77 -1.64
C VAL A 373 -17.33 3.21 -0.67
N SER A 374 -17.00 3.10 0.62
CA SER A 374 -17.95 2.59 1.62
C SER A 374 -18.94 3.67 2.09
N GLU A 375 -20.20 3.30 2.34
CA GLU A 375 -21.19 4.20 2.94
C GLU A 375 -20.78 4.68 4.34
N ILE A 376 -20.06 3.83 5.07
CA ILE A 376 -19.59 4.07 6.43
C ILE A 376 -18.08 3.90 6.54
N GLY A 377 -17.48 4.50 7.57
CA GLY A 377 -16.07 4.34 7.88
C GLY A 377 -15.79 3.43 9.06
N ASP A 378 -14.65 2.74 9.02
CA ASP A 378 -13.98 2.10 10.14
C ASP A 378 -12.95 3.06 10.81
N GLN A 379 -12.46 4.04 10.06
CA GLN A 379 -11.58 5.12 10.51
C GLN A 379 -12.22 6.49 10.30
N ALA A 380 -12.69 7.12 11.38
CA ALA A 380 -13.48 8.36 11.31
C ALA A 380 -12.75 9.51 10.60
N MET A 381 -11.47 9.73 10.91
CA MET A 381 -10.67 10.81 10.31
C MET A 381 -10.52 10.62 8.79
N VAL A 382 -10.17 9.41 8.36
CA VAL A 382 -10.00 9.07 6.94
C VAL A 382 -11.33 9.15 6.19
N TYR A 383 -12.40 8.66 6.81
CA TYR A 383 -13.75 8.73 6.26
C TYR A 383 -14.21 10.17 6.01
N HIS A 384 -13.93 11.09 6.94
CA HIS A 384 -14.25 12.51 6.76
C HIS A 384 -13.31 13.20 5.76
N ALA A 385 -12.03 12.81 5.71
CA ALA A 385 -11.10 13.37 4.74
C ALA A 385 -11.47 13.01 3.30
N GLN A 386 -11.81 11.75 2.98
CA GLN A 386 -12.25 11.39 1.62
C GLN A 386 -13.50 12.16 1.19
N ARG A 387 -14.46 12.29 2.11
CA ARG A 387 -15.73 12.98 1.88
C ARG A 387 -15.54 14.44 1.51
N SER A 388 -14.48 15.08 2.00
CA SER A 388 -14.14 16.46 1.64
C SER A 388 -13.85 16.68 0.14
N TYR A 389 -13.59 15.61 -0.62
CA TYR A 389 -13.36 15.66 -2.06
C TYR A 389 -14.62 15.38 -2.89
N TYR A 390 -15.69 14.85 -2.29
CA TYR A 390 -16.87 14.38 -3.03
C TYR A 390 -17.58 15.52 -3.77
N GLU A 391 -17.63 16.73 -3.21
CA GLU A 391 -18.25 17.86 -3.89
C GLU A 391 -17.58 18.16 -5.25
N ALA A 392 -16.24 18.22 -5.26
CA ALA A 392 -15.48 18.50 -6.47
C ALA A 392 -15.64 17.39 -7.51
N LEU A 393 -15.66 16.13 -7.07
CA LEU A 393 -15.85 14.96 -7.94
C LEU A 393 -17.26 14.93 -8.54
N LEU A 394 -18.30 15.14 -7.72
CA LEU A 394 -19.69 15.18 -8.17
C LEU A 394 -19.93 16.34 -9.15
N LEU A 395 -19.36 17.51 -8.89
CA LEU A 395 -19.44 18.66 -9.80
C LEU A 395 -18.75 18.40 -11.14
N ALA A 396 -17.68 17.60 -11.15
CA ALA A 396 -16.99 17.20 -12.37
C ALA A 396 -17.72 16.10 -13.16
N GLY A 397 -18.73 15.45 -12.57
CA GLY A 397 -19.49 14.37 -13.21
C GLY A 397 -19.01 12.96 -12.87
N VAL A 398 -18.18 12.80 -11.85
CA VAL A 398 -17.83 11.47 -11.32
C VAL A 398 -19.05 10.86 -10.65
N ARG A 399 -19.35 9.59 -10.96
CA ARG A 399 -20.40 8.82 -10.30
C ARG A 399 -19.83 8.14 -9.06
N ILE A 400 -20.34 8.50 -7.88
CA ILE A 400 -19.85 7.95 -6.61
C ILE A 400 -20.83 6.90 -6.12
N TRP A 401 -20.36 5.66 -5.98
CA TRP A 401 -21.11 4.52 -5.47
C TRP A 401 -20.69 4.22 -4.03
N MET A 402 -21.68 4.25 -3.14
CA MET A 402 -21.50 4.01 -1.71
C MET A 402 -21.93 2.58 -1.39
N TYR A 403 -20.96 1.70 -1.17
CA TYR A 403 -21.17 0.30 -0.82
C TYR A 403 -21.91 0.18 0.52
N LYS A 404 -22.95 -0.66 0.54
CA LYS A 404 -23.91 -0.72 1.64
C LYS A 404 -23.27 -1.06 2.99
N SER A 405 -23.69 -0.33 4.02
CA SER A 405 -23.45 -0.69 5.43
C SER A 405 -24.04 -2.08 5.75
N PRO A 406 -23.43 -2.88 6.66
CA PRO A 406 -22.29 -2.57 7.53
C PRO A 406 -20.92 -2.98 6.97
N THR A 407 -20.83 -3.33 5.69
CA THR A 407 -19.57 -3.79 5.09
C THR A 407 -18.67 -2.61 4.75
N ILE A 408 -17.37 -2.78 4.97
CA ILE A 408 -16.34 -1.85 4.51
C ILE A 408 -15.75 -2.45 3.23
N LEU A 409 -16.04 -1.84 2.09
CA LEU A 409 -15.39 -2.15 0.83
C LEU A 409 -13.92 -1.73 0.91
N HIS A 410 -13.05 -2.72 1.10
CA HIS A 410 -11.61 -2.56 1.29
C HIS A 410 -10.81 -3.03 0.07
N ALA A 411 -11.46 -3.48 -0.99
CA ALA A 411 -10.83 -3.75 -2.28
C ALA A 411 -10.12 -2.51 -2.86
N LYS A 412 -9.00 -2.75 -3.56
CA LYS A 412 -8.14 -1.71 -4.14
C LYS A 412 -7.79 -2.10 -5.57
N HIS A 413 -8.62 -1.63 -6.48
CA HIS A 413 -8.41 -1.91 -7.89
C HIS A 413 -8.95 -0.80 -8.76
N PHE A 414 -8.53 -0.86 -10.01
CA PHE A 414 -8.69 0.19 -10.98
C PHE A 414 -8.75 -0.42 -12.37
N THR A 415 -9.58 0.12 -13.25
CA THR A 415 -9.71 -0.36 -14.64
C THR A 415 -9.78 0.81 -15.59
N ILE A 416 -9.04 0.71 -16.68
CA ILE A 416 -9.02 1.66 -17.79
C ILE A 416 -9.61 1.01 -19.02
N ASP A 417 -10.68 1.62 -19.51
CA ASP A 417 -11.40 1.17 -20.69
C ASP A 417 -11.71 -0.34 -20.59
N ASP A 418 -11.52 -1.07 -21.67
CA ASP A 418 -11.65 -2.53 -21.72
C ASP A 418 -10.26 -3.18 -21.84
N GLU A 419 -9.20 -2.47 -21.42
CA GLU A 419 -7.82 -2.77 -21.84
C GLU A 419 -6.90 -3.15 -20.68
N VAL A 420 -6.93 -2.41 -19.57
CA VAL A 420 -5.98 -2.56 -18.46
C VAL A 420 -6.69 -2.56 -17.11
N ALA A 421 -6.29 -3.50 -16.26
CA ALA A 421 -6.64 -3.53 -14.84
C ALA A 421 -5.40 -3.31 -13.98
N VAL A 422 -5.58 -2.67 -12.83
CA VAL A 422 -4.57 -2.57 -11.77
C VAL A 422 -5.19 -3.01 -10.46
N ILE A 423 -4.55 -3.94 -9.78
CA ILE A 423 -4.99 -4.48 -8.49
C ILE A 423 -3.80 -4.61 -7.54
N GLY A 424 -4.00 -4.35 -6.25
CA GLY A 424 -2.89 -4.47 -5.31
C GLY A 424 -3.21 -3.97 -3.91
N SER A 425 -2.16 -3.57 -3.22
CA SER A 425 -2.25 -3.14 -1.82
C SER A 425 -2.46 -1.64 -1.65
N SER A 426 -2.25 -0.86 -2.70
CA SER A 426 -2.25 0.60 -2.65
C SER A 426 -3.65 1.19 -2.60
N ASN A 427 -3.87 2.07 -1.63
CA ASN A 427 -4.98 3.02 -1.70
C ASN A 427 -4.69 4.12 -2.72
N MET A 428 -5.72 4.87 -3.09
CA MET A 428 -5.56 6.13 -3.83
C MET A 428 -5.51 7.31 -2.87
N ASP A 429 -4.53 7.29 -1.97
CA ASP A 429 -4.29 8.33 -0.97
C ASP A 429 -2.83 8.77 -0.91
N MET A 430 -2.61 9.98 -0.37
CA MET A 430 -1.28 10.60 -0.27
C MET A 430 -0.27 9.75 0.53
N ARG A 431 -0.76 8.94 1.47
CA ARG A 431 0.06 8.10 2.35
C ARG A 431 0.56 6.86 1.62
N SER A 432 -0.28 6.19 0.84
CA SER A 432 0.12 5.09 -0.06
C SER A 432 1.08 5.56 -1.16
N PHE A 433 0.97 6.81 -1.61
CA PHE A 433 1.90 7.34 -2.63
C PHE A 433 3.31 7.65 -2.10
N SER A 434 3.47 7.94 -0.81
CA SER A 434 4.72 8.51 -0.28
C SER A 434 5.31 7.84 0.97
N LEU A 435 4.48 7.25 1.84
CA LEU A 435 4.90 6.75 3.16
C LEU A 435 4.80 5.23 3.30
N ASN A 436 3.87 4.59 2.60
CA ASN A 436 3.72 3.14 2.66
C ASN A 436 4.52 2.46 1.56
N PHE A 437 5.14 1.33 1.88
CA PHE A 437 5.51 0.37 0.84
C PHE A 437 4.26 -0.32 0.34
N GLU A 438 4.08 -0.34 -0.97
CA GLU A 438 2.92 -0.92 -1.64
C GLU A 438 3.40 -1.78 -2.82
N VAL A 439 2.50 -2.59 -3.35
CA VAL A 439 2.68 -3.34 -4.58
C VAL A 439 1.37 -3.33 -5.37
N SER A 440 1.48 -3.09 -6.67
CA SER A 440 0.37 -3.14 -7.62
C SER A 440 0.75 -4.12 -8.74
N LEU A 441 -0.21 -4.92 -9.19
CA LEU A 441 -0.15 -5.71 -10.41
C LEU A 441 -0.95 -4.98 -11.48
N MET A 442 -0.29 -4.58 -12.56
CA MET A 442 -0.94 -4.13 -13.78
C MET A 442 -1.11 -5.33 -14.70
N VAL A 443 -2.34 -5.59 -15.15
CA VAL A 443 -2.69 -6.68 -16.07
C VAL A 443 -3.26 -6.08 -17.34
N ARG A 444 -2.70 -6.49 -18.47
CA ARG A 444 -3.21 -6.20 -19.82
C ARG A 444 -3.89 -7.46 -20.35
N SER A 445 -5.21 -7.47 -20.29
CA SER A 445 -6.07 -8.55 -20.79
C SER A 445 -7.52 -8.08 -20.78
N ALA A 446 -8.21 -8.20 -21.91
CA ALA A 446 -9.63 -7.86 -22.01
C ALA A 446 -10.48 -8.79 -21.12
N ASP A 447 -10.18 -10.10 -21.15
CA ASP A 447 -10.88 -11.12 -20.35
C ASP A 447 -10.75 -10.83 -18.85
N PHE A 448 -9.54 -10.49 -18.37
CA PHE A 448 -9.35 -10.15 -16.95
C PHE A 448 -10.03 -8.83 -16.57
N VAL A 449 -10.09 -7.86 -17.49
CA VAL A 449 -10.86 -6.63 -17.26
C VAL A 449 -12.36 -6.94 -17.19
N GLU A 450 -12.86 -7.86 -17.99
CA GLU A 450 -14.26 -8.33 -17.94
C GLU A 450 -14.57 -9.03 -16.61
N ASP A 451 -13.72 -9.94 -16.14
CA ASP A 451 -13.88 -10.58 -14.82
C ASP A 451 -13.93 -9.52 -13.69
N LEU A 452 -13.05 -8.51 -13.76
CA LEU A 452 -13.02 -7.43 -12.78
C LEU A 452 -14.22 -6.47 -12.93
N ARG A 453 -14.82 -6.38 -14.12
CA ARG A 453 -16.07 -5.63 -14.36
C ARG A 453 -17.26 -6.34 -13.75
N GLU A 454 -17.29 -7.67 -13.72
CA GLU A 454 -18.32 -8.42 -13.00
C GLU A 454 -18.27 -8.14 -11.49
N VAL A 455 -17.06 -8.12 -10.91
CA VAL A 455 -16.87 -7.71 -9.51
C VAL A 455 -17.37 -6.28 -9.26
N GLN A 456 -17.05 -5.36 -10.15
CA GLN A 456 -17.53 -3.97 -10.06
C GLN A 456 -19.05 -3.83 -10.26
N GLN A 457 -19.65 -4.72 -11.05
CA GLN A 457 -21.09 -4.77 -11.24
C GLN A 457 -21.78 -5.26 -9.97
N ASP A 458 -21.27 -6.31 -9.30
CA ASP A 458 -21.76 -6.70 -7.98
C ASP A 458 -21.65 -5.52 -6.98
N TYR A 459 -20.53 -4.80 -7.00
CA TYR A 459 -20.39 -3.61 -6.15
C TYR A 459 -21.45 -2.56 -6.45
N ARG A 460 -21.77 -2.34 -7.73
CA ARG A 460 -22.81 -1.39 -8.16
C ARG A 460 -24.19 -1.81 -7.66
N GLU A 461 -24.53 -3.10 -7.76
CA GLU A 461 -25.79 -3.66 -7.27
C GLU A 461 -25.91 -3.60 -5.75
N ASN A 462 -24.78 -3.72 -5.04
CA ASN A 462 -24.69 -3.61 -3.59
C ASN A 462 -24.39 -2.18 -3.09
N SER A 463 -24.46 -1.19 -3.97
CA SER A 463 -24.22 0.21 -3.66
C SER A 463 -25.42 1.08 -3.96
N ARG A 464 -25.45 2.26 -3.33
CA ARG A 464 -26.31 3.37 -3.75
C ARG A 464 -25.46 4.46 -4.40
N GLU A 465 -26.00 5.13 -5.41
CA GLU A 465 -25.34 6.31 -6.01
C GLU A 465 -25.52 7.52 -5.10
N LEU A 466 -24.41 8.19 -4.74
CA LEU A 466 -24.44 9.46 -4.04
C LEU A 466 -24.69 10.58 -5.04
N THR A 467 -25.81 11.28 -4.90
CA THR A 467 -26.16 12.38 -5.81
C THR A 467 -25.70 13.74 -5.28
N MET A 468 -25.46 14.69 -6.17
CA MET A 468 -25.19 16.09 -5.80
C MET A 468 -26.33 16.70 -4.97
N PHE A 469 -27.58 16.29 -5.22
CA PHE A 469 -28.75 16.73 -4.45
C PHE A 469 -28.71 16.24 -3.00
N GLU A 470 -28.34 14.98 -2.77
CA GLU A 470 -28.12 14.45 -1.42
C GLU A 470 -26.94 15.15 -0.74
N TRP A 471 -25.83 15.33 -1.46
CA TRP A 471 -24.63 15.95 -0.93
C TRP A 471 -24.86 17.37 -0.39
N ARG A 472 -25.65 18.19 -1.10
CA ARG A 472 -26.00 19.55 -0.66
C ARG A 472 -26.87 19.61 0.58
N LYS A 473 -27.50 18.50 0.98
CA LYS A 473 -28.35 18.42 2.18
C LYS A 473 -27.59 17.98 3.43
N GLN A 474 -26.27 17.78 3.34
CA GLN A 474 -25.48 17.33 4.47
C GLN A 474 -25.56 18.34 5.63
N PRO A 475 -25.68 17.85 6.88
CA PRO A 475 -25.76 18.74 8.04
C PRO A 475 -24.42 19.44 8.26
N LEU A 476 -24.46 20.70 8.70
CA LEU A 476 -23.28 21.55 8.90
C LEU A 476 -22.18 20.87 9.74
N ARG A 477 -22.57 20.09 10.76
CA ARG A 477 -21.62 19.33 11.59
C ARG A 477 -20.75 18.37 10.76
N SER A 478 -21.32 17.73 9.74
CA SER A 478 -20.58 16.80 8.88
C SER A 478 -19.60 17.57 8.02
N THR A 479 -20.07 18.64 7.36
CA THR A 479 -19.24 19.48 6.49
C THR A 479 -18.05 20.10 7.24
N VAL A 480 -18.26 20.51 8.50
CA VAL A 480 -17.17 21.01 9.35
C VAL A 480 -16.15 19.91 9.64
N LEU A 481 -16.60 18.70 10.00
CA LEU A 481 -15.70 17.57 10.23
C LEU A 481 -14.94 17.15 8.97
N ASP A 482 -15.61 17.12 7.82
CA ASP A 482 -15.01 16.79 6.51
C ASP A 482 -13.88 17.79 6.18
N ASN A 483 -14.14 19.09 6.34
CA ASN A 483 -13.15 20.14 6.08
C ASN A 483 -11.98 20.13 7.07
N LEU A 484 -12.23 19.87 8.35
CA LEU A 484 -11.16 19.74 9.35
C LEU A 484 -10.31 18.51 9.08
N ALA A 485 -10.93 17.39 8.73
CA ALA A 485 -10.22 16.16 8.40
C ALA A 485 -9.31 16.33 7.16
N ARG A 486 -9.75 17.09 6.16
CA ARG A 486 -8.94 17.43 4.97
C ARG A 486 -7.60 18.09 5.30
N LEU A 487 -7.54 18.94 6.33
CA LEU A 487 -6.28 19.58 6.76
C LEU A 487 -5.23 18.57 7.23
N THR A 488 -5.68 17.39 7.64
CA THR A 488 -4.83 16.28 8.09
C THR A 488 -4.67 15.19 7.03
N ALA A 489 -5.19 15.37 5.81
CA ALA A 489 -5.17 14.35 4.74
C ALA A 489 -3.77 13.81 4.43
N GLY A 490 -2.73 14.67 4.46
CA GLY A 490 -1.33 14.24 4.26
C GLY A 490 -0.69 13.52 5.46
N LEU A 491 -1.38 13.46 6.61
CA LEU A 491 -0.94 12.77 7.84
C LEU A 491 -1.70 11.47 8.10
N GLN A 492 -2.84 11.29 7.43
CA GLN A 492 -3.78 10.19 7.65
C GLN A 492 -3.35 8.92 6.94
#